data_AF-B7R9F7-F1
#
_entry.id   AF-B7R9F7-F1
#
_cell.length_a   1.000
_cell.length_b   1.000
_cell.length_c   1.000
_cell.angle_alpha   90.00
_cell.angle_beta   90.00
_cell.angle_gamma   90.00
#
_symmetry.space_group_name_H-M   'P 1'
#
loop_
_entity.id
_entity.type
_entity.pdbx_description
1 polymer ?
#
loop_
_entity_poly.entity_id
_entity_poly.type
_entity_poly.pdbx_seq_one_letter_code
_entity_poly.pdbx_strand_id
1 'polypeptide(L)'
;MLEEKPKPKVVLYARVSTKKQEEYLKNQIRRLEEYANSQGWQYEVISEIASGVNENRRGLLKLLNKIKRGEVEKVVIEYPDRLARFGFEYLKFFMESFGVELIVLNGKENEEDANKELAEDLIAIVTSFVARIYGQRGKKHDSNTG
;
A
#
# COMPACT_ATOMS: atom_id res chain seq x y z
N MET A 1 -18.92 30.04 15.37
CA MET A 1 -17.69 29.24 15.32
C MET A 1 -18.10 27.87 14.78
N LEU A 2 -17.59 27.47 13.61
CA LEU A 2 -17.84 26.13 13.10
C LEU A 2 -16.98 25.17 13.93
N GLU A 3 -17.60 24.29 14.69
CA GLU A 3 -16.88 23.17 15.31
C GLU A 3 -16.32 22.30 14.18
N GLU A 4 -14.99 22.27 14.02
CA GLU A 4 -14.36 21.29 13.14
C GLU A 4 -14.66 19.90 13.67
N LYS A 5 -15.43 19.12 12.90
CA LYS A 5 -15.63 17.71 13.22
C LYS A 5 -14.25 17.05 13.37
N PRO A 6 -14.04 16.24 14.42
CA PRO A 6 -12.76 15.55 14.61
C PRO A 6 -12.46 14.71 13.37
N LYS A 7 -11.22 14.81 12.87
CA LYS A 7 -10.79 14.04 11.69
C LYS A 7 -10.96 12.54 11.97
N PRO A 8 -11.44 11.75 10.99
CA PRO A 8 -11.60 10.32 11.16
C PRO A 8 -10.25 9.68 11.49
N LYS A 9 -10.24 8.82 12.51
CA LYS A 9 -9.03 8.13 12.97
C LYS A 9 -8.91 6.70 12.40
N VAL A 10 -9.90 6.24 11.65
CA VAL A 10 -9.84 4.98 10.90
C VAL A 10 -9.43 5.28 9.46
N VAL A 11 -8.44 4.55 8.95
CA VAL A 11 -8.02 4.64 7.54
C VAL A 11 -8.30 3.32 6.84
N LEU A 12 -9.01 3.38 5.72
CA LEU A 12 -9.19 2.26 4.80
C LEU A 12 -8.10 2.36 3.73
N TYR A 13 -7.19 1.40 3.69
CA TYR A 13 -6.09 1.41 2.74
C TYR A 13 -6.28 0.35 1.65
N ALA A 14 -6.28 0.81 0.41
CA ALA A 14 -6.54 -0.01 -0.78
C ALA A 14 -5.43 0.17 -1.82
N ARG A 15 -5.07 -0.91 -2.52
CA ARG A 15 -4.00 -0.90 -3.52
C ARG A 15 -4.29 -1.93 -4.61
N VAL A 16 -3.96 -1.57 -5.85
CA VAL A 16 -3.78 -2.51 -6.96
C VAL A 16 -2.47 -2.24 -7.69
N SER A 17 -1.95 -3.24 -8.41
CA SER A 17 -0.65 -3.10 -9.09
C SER A 17 -0.72 -2.25 -10.37
N THR A 18 -1.84 -2.30 -11.10
CA THR A 18 -1.97 -1.64 -12.41
C THR A 18 -3.30 -0.93 -12.63
N LYS A 19 -3.32 0.01 -13.59
CA LYS A 19 -4.55 0.71 -14.00
C LYS A 19 -5.63 -0.21 -14.56
N LYS A 20 -5.25 -1.39 -15.09
CA LYS A 20 -6.21 -2.37 -15.60
C LYS A 20 -7.10 -2.94 -14.49
N GLN A 21 -6.68 -2.81 -13.23
CA GLN A 21 -7.39 -3.31 -12.05
C GLN A 21 -8.17 -2.21 -11.33
N GLU A 22 -8.45 -1.07 -11.98
CA GLU A 22 -9.16 0.05 -11.34
C GLU A 22 -10.56 -0.33 -10.85
N GLU A 23 -11.27 -1.20 -11.58
CA GLU A 23 -12.57 -1.71 -11.15
C GLU A 23 -12.43 -2.60 -9.90
N TYR A 24 -11.40 -3.45 -9.85
CA TYR A 24 -11.09 -4.23 -8.66
C TYR A 24 -10.77 -3.32 -7.46
N LEU A 25 -10.02 -2.24 -7.67
CA LEU A 25 -9.74 -1.24 -6.63
C LEU A 25 -11.04 -0.61 -6.09
N LYS A 26 -11.98 -0.26 -6.96
CA LYS A 26 -13.30 0.28 -6.54
C LYS A 26 -14.07 -0.74 -5.71
N ASN A 27 -14.09 -2.00 -6.13
CA ASN A 27 -14.75 -3.07 -5.39
C ASN A 27 -14.08 -3.36 -4.04
N GLN A 28 -12.75 -3.31 -3.98
CA GLN A 28 -11.99 -3.40 -2.72
C GLN A 28 -12.36 -2.27 -1.76
N ILE A 29 -12.35 -1.01 -2.22
CA ILE A 29 -12.75 0.13 -1.40
C ILE A 29 -14.16 -0.08 -0.87
N ARG A 30 -15.12 -0.44 -1.72
CA ARG A 30 -16.51 -0.70 -1.31
C ARG A 30 -16.60 -1.74 -0.18
N ARG A 31 -15.84 -2.84 -0.25
CA ARG A 31 -15.84 -3.87 0.81
C ARG A 31 -15.26 -3.34 2.12
N LEU A 32 -14.20 -2.54 2.07
CA LEU A 32 -13.62 -1.89 3.25
C LEU A 32 -14.63 -0.90 3.87
N GLU A 33 -15.34 -0.14 3.03
CA GLU A 33 -16.37 0.81 3.45
C GLU A 33 -17.57 0.11 4.08
N GLU A 34 -18.08 -0.96 3.47
CA GLU A 34 -19.15 -1.79 4.02
C GLU A 34 -18.77 -2.32 5.41
N TYR A 35 -17.54 -2.80 5.58
CA TYR A 35 -17.03 -3.21 6.88
C TYR A 35 -16.99 -2.05 7.88
N ALA A 36 -16.36 -0.92 7.54
CA ALA A 36 -16.24 0.23 8.44
C ALA A 36 -17.62 0.80 8.85
N ASN A 37 -18.55 0.86 7.91
CA ASN A 37 -19.94 1.26 8.16
C ASN A 37 -20.65 0.29 9.10
N SER A 38 -20.45 -1.02 8.94
CA SER A 38 -21.01 -2.03 9.87
C SER A 38 -20.51 -1.87 11.31
N GLN A 39 -19.32 -1.30 11.50
CA GLN A 39 -18.74 -1.01 12.81
C GLN A 39 -19.13 0.39 13.35
N GLY A 40 -19.86 1.19 12.55
CA GLY A 40 -20.20 2.57 12.91
C GLY A 40 -19.02 3.54 12.90
N TRP A 41 -17.93 3.20 12.20
CA TRP A 41 -16.72 4.03 12.18
C TRP A 41 -16.82 5.18 11.17
N GLN A 42 -16.28 6.34 11.56
CA GLN A 42 -15.92 7.40 10.60
C GLN A 42 -14.53 7.11 10.05
N TYR A 43 -14.36 7.17 8.73
CA TYR A 43 -13.13 6.73 8.06
C TYR A 43 -12.63 7.69 6.97
N GLU A 44 -11.33 7.62 6.67
CA GLU A 44 -10.71 8.19 5.47
C GLU A 44 -10.26 7.04 4.56
N VAL A 45 -10.50 7.17 3.24
CA VAL A 45 -9.97 6.21 2.26
C VAL A 45 -8.64 6.73 1.71
N ILE A 46 -7.62 5.88 1.73
CA ILE A 46 -6.36 6.08 1.02
C ILE A 46 -6.21 4.94 0.03
N SER A 47 -6.24 5.26 -1.27
CA SER A 47 -6.07 4.28 -2.33
C SER A 47 -4.96 4.66 -3.30
N GLU A 48 -4.30 3.67 -3.89
CA GLU A 48 -3.29 3.91 -4.92
C GLU A 48 -3.15 2.76 -5.93
N ILE A 49 -2.63 3.11 -7.11
CA ILE A 49 -2.26 2.17 -8.17
C ILE A 49 -0.74 2.12 -8.23
N ALA A 50 -0.17 1.08 -7.64
CA ALA A 50 1.27 0.86 -7.57
C ALA A 50 1.56 -0.61 -7.22
N SER A 51 2.64 -1.14 -7.77
CA SER A 51 3.16 -2.46 -7.40
C SER A 51 3.45 -2.55 -5.90
N GLY A 52 3.23 -3.74 -5.33
CA GLY A 52 3.50 -4.02 -3.91
C GLY A 52 4.98 -3.99 -3.54
N VAL A 53 5.90 -4.00 -4.52
CA VAL A 53 7.35 -3.87 -4.31
C VAL A 53 7.84 -2.42 -4.43
N ASN A 54 6.98 -1.47 -4.81
CA ASN A 54 7.35 -0.06 -4.86
C ASN A 54 7.41 0.56 -3.46
N GLU A 55 8.59 1.00 -3.04
CA GLU A 55 8.83 1.65 -1.75
C GLU A 55 8.44 3.13 -1.73
N ASN A 56 8.26 3.77 -2.90
CA ASN A 56 7.94 5.20 -3.04
C ASN A 56 6.44 5.44 -3.29
N ARG A 57 5.59 4.63 -2.66
CA ARG A 57 4.13 4.68 -2.76
C ARG A 57 3.58 5.90 -2.02
N ARG A 58 3.01 6.85 -2.77
CA ARG A 58 2.52 8.12 -2.20
C ARG A 58 1.38 7.92 -1.22
N GLY A 59 0.49 6.95 -1.46
CA GLY A 59 -0.61 6.61 -0.55
C GLY A 59 -0.09 6.05 0.76
N LEU A 60 0.82 5.07 0.69
CA LEU A 60 1.45 4.47 1.86
C LEU A 60 2.26 5.52 2.65
N LEU A 61 3.06 6.36 1.98
CA LEU A 61 3.79 7.44 2.64
C LEU A 61 2.85 8.43 3.34
N LYS A 62 1.70 8.75 2.73
CA LYS A 62 0.67 9.59 3.37
C LYS A 62 0.14 8.91 4.64
N LEU A 63 -0.19 7.61 4.58
CA LEU A 63 -0.66 6.82 5.72
C LEU A 63 0.36 6.81 6.87
N LEU A 64 1.62 6.45 6.59
CA LEU A 64 2.69 6.39 7.59
C LEU A 64 2.94 7.75 8.25
N ASN A 65 2.88 8.84 7.49
CA ASN A 65 3.00 10.18 8.04
C ASN A 65 1.82 10.58 8.94
N LYS A 66 0.59 10.14 8.63
CA LYS A 66 -0.57 10.35 9.50
C LYS A 66 -0.44 9.58 10.82
N ILE A 67 0.02 8.33 10.74
CA ILE A 67 0.31 7.49 11.93
C ILE A 67 1.34 8.18 12.81
N LYS A 68 2.46 8.66 12.25
CA LYS A 68 3.51 9.39 12.99
C LYS A 68 2.98 10.64 13.71
N ARG A 69 1.92 11.28 13.18
CA ARG A 69 1.28 12.47 13.78
C ARG A 69 0.18 12.12 14.79
N GLY A 70 -0.07 10.84 15.07
CA GLY A 70 -1.14 10.41 15.98
C GLY A 70 -2.55 10.63 15.43
N GLU A 71 -2.71 10.76 14.11
CA GLU A 71 -4.00 11.00 13.46
C GLU A 71 -4.78 9.72 13.16
N VAL A 72 -4.19 8.54 13.40
CA VAL A 72 -4.74 7.24 13.02
C VAL A 72 -4.76 6.35 14.27
N GLU A 73 -5.89 5.68 14.49
CA GLU A 73 -6.08 4.65 15.53
C GLU A 73 -6.22 3.26 14.91
N LYS A 74 -6.80 3.16 13.70
CA LYS A 74 -6.99 1.89 13.00
C LYS A 74 -6.64 2.02 11.52
N VAL A 75 -6.02 0.97 10.98
CA VAL A 75 -5.84 0.79 9.54
C VAL A 75 -6.55 -0.49 9.14
N VAL A 76 -7.43 -0.41 8.15
CA VAL A 76 -8.14 -1.57 7.61
C VAL A 76 -7.67 -1.84 6.19
N ILE A 77 -7.29 -3.08 5.91
CA ILE A 77 -6.89 -3.56 4.60
C ILE A 77 -7.62 -4.85 4.25
N GLU A 78 -7.66 -5.17 2.95
CA GLU A 78 -8.30 -6.40 2.51
C GLU A 78 -7.38 -7.62 2.72
N TYR A 79 -6.11 -7.51 2.31
CA TYR A 79 -5.09 -8.56 2.42
C TYR A 79 -3.72 -7.96 2.78
N PRO A 80 -2.81 -8.74 3.40
CA PRO A 80 -1.48 -8.26 3.78
C PRO A 80 -0.67 -7.66 2.62
N ASP A 81 -0.80 -8.22 1.43
CA ASP A 81 -0.05 -7.79 0.24
C ASP A 81 -0.53 -6.44 -0.35
N ARG A 82 -1.66 -5.92 0.14
CA ARG A 82 -2.09 -4.56 -0.15
C ARG A 82 -1.12 -3.57 0.48
N LEU A 83 -0.69 -3.82 1.72
CA LEU A 83 0.32 -2.99 2.37
C LEU A 83 1.69 -3.16 1.76
N ALA A 84 2.17 -4.39 1.54
CA ALA A 84 3.45 -4.61 0.89
C ALA A 84 3.62 -6.06 0.45
N ARG A 85 4.34 -6.29 -0.67
CA ARG A 85 4.72 -7.65 -1.08
C ARG A 85 5.74 -8.27 -0.11
N PHE A 86 6.63 -7.45 0.45
CA PHE A 86 7.61 -7.84 1.47
C PHE A 86 7.60 -6.83 2.61
N GLY A 87 8.01 -7.25 3.81
CA GLY A 87 8.11 -6.36 4.96
C GLY A 87 6.76 -5.97 5.57
N PHE A 88 5.70 -6.73 5.30
CA PHE A 88 4.41 -6.57 5.97
C PHE A 88 4.56 -6.57 7.50
N GLU A 89 5.30 -7.54 8.06
CA GLU A 89 5.54 -7.60 9.51
C GLU A 89 6.27 -6.37 10.05
N TYR A 90 7.20 -5.77 9.29
CA TYR A 90 7.85 -4.52 9.69
C TYR A 90 6.86 -3.34 9.70
N LEU A 91 5.98 -3.26 8.71
CA LEU A 91 4.93 -2.23 8.66
C LEU A 91 3.90 -2.40 9.77
N LYS A 92 3.50 -3.65 10.05
CA LYS A 92 2.60 -3.99 11.15
C LYS A 92 3.23 -3.60 12.49
N PHE A 93 4.47 -4.01 12.74
CA PHE A 93 5.20 -3.63 13.96
C PHE A 93 5.33 -2.10 14.09
N PHE A 94 5.64 -1.40 12.98
CA PHE A 94 5.66 0.06 12.97
C PHE A 94 4.30 0.63 13.41
N MET A 95 3.19 0.20 12.81
CA MET A 95 1.85 0.68 13.17
C MET A 95 1.52 0.43 14.64
N GLU A 96 1.76 -0.80 15.12
CA GLU A 96 1.51 -1.21 16.50
C GLU A 96 2.35 -0.39 17.51
N SER A 97 3.60 -0.04 17.15
CA SER A 97 4.46 0.80 18.00
C SER A 97 3.94 2.23 18.19
N PHE A 98 3.05 2.70 17.31
CA PHE A 98 2.34 3.97 17.45
C PHE A 98 0.92 3.80 18.04
N GLY A 99 0.57 2.60 18.53
CA GLY A 99 -0.75 2.30 19.08
C GLY A 99 -1.83 2.15 18.01
N VAL A 100 -1.46 1.89 16.76
CA VAL A 100 -2.40 1.72 15.64
C VAL A 100 -2.73 0.25 15.46
N GLU A 101 -4.02 -0.07 15.48
CA GLU A 101 -4.53 -1.42 15.23
C GLU A 101 -4.63 -1.68 13.72
N LEU A 102 -4.00 -2.76 13.25
CA LEU A 102 -4.11 -3.21 11.86
C LEU A 102 -5.15 -4.34 11.73
N ILE A 103 -6.19 -4.10 10.94
CA ILE A 103 -7.28 -5.04 10.68
C ILE A 103 -7.19 -5.54 9.25
N VAL A 104 -7.23 -6.87 9.06
CA VAL A 104 -7.20 -7.54 7.76
C VAL A 104 -8.51 -8.29 7.57
N LEU A 105 -9.28 -7.94 6.54
CA LEU A 105 -10.62 -8.52 6.33
C LEU A 105 -10.62 -9.93 5.72
N ASN A 106 -9.57 -10.30 4.99
CA ASN A 106 -9.48 -11.57 4.25
C ASN A 106 -10.72 -11.82 3.37
N GLY A 107 -10.96 -10.92 2.41
CA GLY A 107 -12.03 -11.09 1.43
C GLY A 107 -11.84 -12.29 0.49
N LYS A 108 -12.66 -12.38 -0.56
CA LYS A 108 -12.40 -13.29 -1.68
C LYS A 108 -11.61 -12.57 -2.77
N GLU A 109 -10.31 -12.81 -2.85
CA GLU A 109 -9.50 -12.40 -3.99
C GLU A 109 -9.70 -13.43 -5.11
N ASN A 110 -9.80 -12.95 -6.35
CA ASN A 110 -9.76 -13.85 -7.50
C ASN A 110 -8.33 -14.39 -7.64
N GLU A 111 -8.16 -15.71 -7.59
CA GLU A 111 -6.85 -16.36 -7.72
C GLU A 111 -6.11 -15.95 -9.00
N GLU A 112 -6.83 -15.72 -10.10
CA GLU A 112 -6.23 -15.28 -11.36
C GLU A 112 -5.61 -13.88 -11.23
N ASP A 113 -6.32 -12.96 -10.59
CA ASP A 113 -5.82 -11.60 -10.35
C ASP A 113 -4.63 -11.59 -9.38
N ALA A 114 -4.69 -12.41 -8.32
CA ALA A 114 -3.59 -12.58 -7.37
C ALA A 114 -2.32 -13.11 -8.05
N ASN A 115 -2.46 -14.15 -8.88
CA ASN A 115 -1.35 -14.74 -9.63
C ASN A 115 -0.74 -13.74 -10.62
N LYS A 116 -1.58 -12.94 -11.27
CA LYS A 116 -1.14 -11.89 -12.19
C LYS A 116 -0.34 -10.80 -11.46
N GLU A 117 -0.82 -10.32 -10.31
CA GLU A 117 -0.06 -9.35 -9.52
C GLU A 117 1.29 -9.92 -9.03
N LEU A 118 1.33 -11.18 -8.63
CA LEU A 118 2.55 -11.86 -8.22
C LEU A 118 3.57 -11.93 -9.37
N ALA A 119 3.12 -12.28 -10.58
CA ALA A 119 3.97 -12.31 -11.76
C ALA A 119 4.51 -10.92 -12.12
N GLU A 120 3.66 -9.89 -12.06
CA GLU A 120 4.07 -8.50 -12.29
C GLU A 120 5.09 -8.02 -11.25
N ASP A 121 4.90 -8.35 -9.98
CA ASP A 121 5.85 -8.02 -8.92
C ASP A 121 7.19 -8.75 -9.12
N LEU A 122 7.19 -10.02 -9.55
CA LEU A 122 8.42 -10.75 -9.89
C LEU A 122 9.17 -10.07 -11.05
N ILE A 123 8.46 -9.68 -12.11
CA ILE A 123 9.04 -8.94 -13.24
C ILE A 123 9.64 -7.62 -12.76
N ALA A 124 8.95 -6.88 -11.88
CA ALA A 124 9.45 -5.64 -11.32
C ALA A 124 10.75 -5.84 -10.51
N ILE A 125 10.80 -6.89 -9.68
CA ILE A 125 11.99 -7.26 -8.91
C ILE A 125 13.15 -7.58 -9.86
N VAL A 126 12.96 -8.50 -10.81
CA VAL A 126 14.00 -8.89 -11.78
C VAL A 126 14.49 -7.68 -12.58
N THR A 127 13.57 -6.83 -13.04
CA THR A 127 13.90 -5.59 -13.77
C THR A 127 14.75 -4.66 -12.92
N SER A 128 14.43 -4.49 -11.64
CA SER A 128 15.24 -3.67 -10.72
C SER A 128 16.66 -4.22 -10.54
N PHE A 129 16.82 -5.55 -10.46
CA PHE A 129 18.14 -6.19 -10.38
C PHE A 129 18.93 -6.02 -11.68
N VAL A 130 18.30 -6.24 -12.83
CA VAL A 130 18.90 -6.02 -14.16
C VAL A 130 19.39 -4.57 -14.29
N ALA A 131 18.55 -3.59 -13.94
CA ALA A 131 18.93 -2.18 -13.99
C ALA A 131 20.14 -1.87 -13.10
N ARG A 132 20.25 -2.49 -11.92
CA ARG A 132 21.41 -2.33 -11.03
C ARG A 132 22.66 -3.00 -11.60
N ILE A 133 22.57 -4.23 -12.11
CA ILE A 133 23.69 -4.98 -12.68
C ILE A 133 24.25 -4.27 -13.91
N TYR A 134 23.39 -3.86 -14.85
CA TYR A 134 23.82 -3.25 -16.10
C TYR A 134 24.04 -1.74 -15.98
N GLY A 135 23.30 -1.04 -15.11
CA GLY A 135 23.52 0.38 -14.82
C GLY A 135 24.86 0.65 -14.11
N GLN A 136 25.41 -0.32 -13.38
CA GLN A 136 26.78 -0.23 -12.83
C GLN A 136 27.88 -0.36 -13.89
N ARG A 137 27.60 -0.97 -15.05
CA ARG A 137 28.58 -1.12 -16.14
C ARG A 137 28.75 0.15 -16.96
N GLY A 138 27.71 0.97 -17.12
CA GLY A 138 27.80 2.26 -17.83
C GLY A 138 28.72 3.28 -17.14
N LYS A 139 28.79 3.29 -15.80
CA LYS A 139 29.66 4.21 -15.05
C LYS A 139 31.16 3.90 -15.13
N LYS A 140 31.55 2.70 -15.60
CA LYS A 140 32.97 2.37 -15.77
C LYS A 140 33.56 2.85 -17.10
N HIS A 141 32.75 3.28 -18.06
CA HIS A 141 33.24 3.63 -19.39
C HIS A 141 33.51 5.15 -19.61
N ASP A 142 33.01 6.02 -18.72
CA ASP A 142 33.16 7.49 -18.84
C ASP A 142 34.27 8.09 -17.96
N SER A 143 35.10 7.27 -17.32
CA SER A 143 36.25 7.76 -16.53
C SER A 143 37.58 7.73 -17.29
N ASN A 144 37.54 7.51 -18.61
CA ASN A 144 38.74 7.43 -19.44
C ASN A 144 38.54 8.13 -20.79
N THR A 145 38.21 9.41 -20.76
CA THR A 145 38.40 10.32 -21.90
C THR A 145 39.02 11.60 -21.36
N GLY A 146 40.35 11.58 -21.25
CA GLY A 146 41.18 12.79 -21.19
C GLY A 146 41.45 13.33 -22.59
#